data_AF-A0A1F9F322-F1
#
_entry.id   AF-A0A1F9F322-F1
#
_cell.length_a   1.000
_cell.length_b   1.000
_cell.length_c   1.000
_cell.angle_alpha   90.00
_cell.angle_beta   90.00
_cell.angle_gamma   90.00
#
_symmetry.space_group_name_H-M   'P 1'
#
loop_
_entity.id
_entity.type
_entity.pdbx_description
1 polymer ?
#
loop_
_entity_poly.entity_id
_entity_poly.type
_entity_poly.pdbx_seq_one_letter_code
_entity_poly.pdbx_strand_id
1 'polypeptide(L)'
;MKKLATIVVFGTVALFVSVALAGDPPAKTCGQMTAEAAAMPAKVAELMTAYAAEAEAHAAFIGAIKGDKNATAEADAMKKLAASYKDSAAALTKTADAMKAAAAWPAVKHDMKAMQADAKVKAAMDKVGGLQKDFGAMVAKMSPAPAAPPPAPPPPAPKK
;
A
#
# COMPACT_ATOMS: atom_id res chain seq x y z
N MET A 1 35.35 -9.93 30.85
CA MET A 1 33.95 -9.45 30.93
C MET A 1 33.79 -8.24 30.00
N LYS A 2 33.32 -8.45 28.76
CA LYS A 2 33.03 -7.38 27.80
C LYS A 2 31.53 -7.41 27.51
N LYS A 3 30.81 -6.36 27.90
CA LYS A 3 29.38 -6.20 27.60
C LYS A 3 29.24 -5.82 26.12
N LEU A 4 28.57 -6.68 25.34
CA LEU A 4 28.08 -6.36 24.00
C LEU A 4 26.78 -5.58 24.17
N ALA A 5 26.78 -4.32 23.75
CA ALA A 5 25.57 -3.54 23.63
C ALA A 5 24.84 -3.94 22.34
N THR A 6 23.71 -4.61 22.49
CA THR A 6 22.76 -4.87 21.41
C THR A 6 22.12 -3.53 21.02
N ILE A 7 22.50 -2.99 19.88
CA ILE A 7 21.79 -1.87 19.26
C ILE A 7 20.58 -2.46 18.55
N VAL A 8 19.40 -2.27 19.15
CA VAL A 8 18.12 -2.50 18.49
C VAL A 8 17.86 -1.27 17.63
N VAL A 9 18.10 -1.38 16.32
CA VAL A 9 17.66 -0.37 15.35
C VAL A 9 16.17 -0.58 15.13
N PHE A 10 15.34 0.22 15.79
CA PHE A 10 13.95 0.38 15.41
C PHE A 10 13.91 1.04 14.02
N GLY A 11 13.49 0.28 13.01
CA GLY A 11 13.24 0.78 11.67
C GLY A 11 12.07 1.76 11.69
N THR A 12 12.38 3.05 11.62
CA THR A 12 11.42 4.11 11.33
C THR A 12 10.91 3.93 9.90
N VAL A 13 9.64 3.58 9.73
CA VAL A 13 8.94 3.75 8.44
C VAL A 13 8.71 5.24 8.26
N ALA A 14 9.67 5.92 7.64
CA ALA A 14 9.51 7.27 7.14
C ALA A 14 9.13 7.21 5.65
N LEU A 15 7.84 7.11 5.36
CA LEU A 15 7.29 7.39 4.03
C LEU A 15 6.52 8.70 4.12
N PHE A 16 7.28 9.80 4.23
CA PHE A 16 6.80 11.15 4.04
C PHE A 16 7.56 11.76 2.87
N VAL A 17 6.96 11.81 1.68
CA VAL A 17 7.42 12.73 0.64
C VAL A 17 6.69 14.05 0.86
N SER A 18 7.10 14.77 1.91
CA SER A 18 6.82 16.20 2.02
C SER A 18 7.92 16.92 1.23
N VAL A 19 7.58 17.44 0.06
CA VAL A 19 8.52 18.26 -0.73
C VAL A 19 8.65 19.62 -0.05
N ALA A 20 9.60 19.75 0.88
CA ALA A 20 10.16 21.04 1.26
C ALA A 20 11.41 21.28 0.39
N LEU A 21 11.32 22.17 -0.60
CA LEU A 21 12.50 22.63 -1.34
C LEU A 21 12.45 24.14 -1.52
N ALA A 22 13.01 24.83 -0.53
CA ALA A 22 13.74 26.06 -0.77
C ALA A 22 15.23 25.68 -0.89
N GLY A 23 15.81 25.78 -2.09
CA GLY A 23 17.23 25.52 -2.38
C GLY A 23 17.48 24.45 -3.46
N ASP A 24 18.42 24.76 -4.36
CA ASP A 24 19.01 23.97 -5.47
C ASP A 24 18.06 23.22 -6.46
N PRO A 25 18.47 23.01 -7.72
CA PRO A 25 17.66 22.22 -8.66
C PRO A 25 17.41 20.83 -8.06
N PRO A 26 16.17 20.30 -8.14
CA PRO A 26 15.86 19.02 -7.52
C PRO A 26 16.78 17.95 -8.08
N ALA A 27 17.37 17.14 -7.18
CA ALA A 27 18.30 16.07 -7.54
C ALA A 27 17.70 15.00 -8.49
N LYS A 28 16.40 15.06 -8.75
CA LYS A 28 15.64 14.14 -9.60
C LYS A 28 14.72 14.91 -10.56
N THR A 29 14.53 14.36 -11.76
CA THR A 29 13.53 14.86 -12.72
C THR A 29 12.11 14.53 -12.25
N CYS A 30 11.09 15.22 -12.76
CA CYS A 30 9.69 14.88 -12.48
C CYS A 30 9.38 13.42 -12.85
N GLY A 31 9.92 12.92 -13.97
CA GLY A 31 9.76 11.53 -14.39
C GLY A 31 10.34 10.54 -13.36
N GLN A 32 11.53 10.83 -12.82
CA GLN A 32 12.14 10.02 -11.75
C GLN A 32 11.31 10.06 -10.46
N MET A 33 10.79 11.23 -10.06
CA MET A 33 9.91 11.34 -8.90
C MET A 33 8.60 10.57 -9.10
N THR A 34 8.00 10.61 -10.30
CA THR A 34 6.81 9.82 -10.64
C THR A 34 7.10 8.32 -10.57
N ALA A 35 8.26 7.87 -11.06
CA ALA A 35 8.65 6.47 -10.99
C ALA A 35 8.85 5.99 -9.55
N GLU A 36 9.40 6.80 -8.67
CA GLU A 36 9.54 6.47 -7.25
C GLU A 36 8.17 6.33 -6.56
N ALA A 37 7.21 7.19 -6.91
CA ALA A 37 5.86 7.13 -6.39
C ALA A 37 5.08 5.88 -6.85
N ALA A 38 5.58 5.13 -7.85
CA ALA A 38 4.94 3.90 -8.34
C ALA A 38 4.83 2.80 -7.29
N ALA A 39 5.67 2.85 -6.24
CA ALA A 39 5.63 1.90 -5.14
C ALA A 39 4.26 1.89 -4.42
N MET A 40 3.60 3.04 -4.33
CA MET A 40 2.30 3.15 -3.65
C MET A 40 1.18 2.36 -4.37
N PRO A 41 0.84 2.64 -5.66
CA PRO A 41 -0.19 1.86 -6.34
C PRO A 41 0.18 0.38 -6.47
N ALA A 42 1.47 0.02 -6.61
CA ALA A 42 1.90 -1.38 -6.59
C ALA A 42 1.55 -2.07 -5.27
N LYS A 43 1.83 -1.42 -4.12
CA LYS A 43 1.50 -1.98 -2.82
C LYS A 43 -0.01 -2.06 -2.58
N VAL A 44 -0.77 -1.08 -3.05
CA VAL A 44 -2.24 -1.13 -2.98
C VAL A 44 -2.78 -2.25 -3.87
N ALA A 45 -2.17 -2.53 -5.04
CA ALA A 45 -2.55 -3.66 -5.88
C ALA A 45 -2.36 -5.01 -5.17
N GLU A 46 -1.23 -5.18 -4.46
CA GLU A 46 -0.98 -6.35 -3.63
C GLU A 46 -2.05 -6.49 -2.53
N LEU A 47 -2.40 -5.39 -1.85
CA LEU A 47 -3.45 -5.39 -0.82
C LEU A 47 -4.82 -5.78 -1.41
N MET A 48 -5.20 -5.24 -2.56
CA MET A 48 -6.46 -5.62 -3.23
C MET A 48 -6.45 -7.09 -3.64
N THR A 49 -5.31 -7.62 -4.09
CA THR A 49 -5.16 -9.05 -4.40
C THR A 49 -5.37 -9.91 -3.14
N ALA A 50 -4.84 -9.48 -1.99
CA ALA A 50 -5.05 -10.16 -0.72
C ALA A 50 -6.53 -10.12 -0.27
N TYR A 51 -7.20 -8.97 -0.39
CA TYR A 51 -8.64 -8.87 -0.11
C TYR A 51 -9.50 -9.73 -1.03
N ALA A 52 -9.11 -9.86 -2.31
CA ALA A 52 -9.80 -10.77 -3.22
C ALA A 52 -9.69 -12.23 -2.73
N ALA A 53 -8.49 -12.67 -2.36
CA ALA A 53 -8.27 -14.02 -1.85
C ALA A 53 -9.02 -14.27 -0.53
N GLU A 54 -9.05 -13.28 0.37
CA GLU A 54 -9.83 -13.33 1.60
C GLU A 54 -11.33 -13.50 1.30
N ALA A 55 -11.88 -12.68 0.41
CA ALA A 55 -13.29 -12.75 0.04
C ALA A 55 -13.66 -14.09 -0.64
N GLU A 56 -12.76 -14.67 -1.45
CA GLU A 56 -12.97 -15.99 -2.04
C GLU A 56 -12.98 -17.10 -1.01
N ALA A 57 -12.03 -17.07 -0.06
CA ALA A 57 -11.99 -18.02 1.05
C ALA A 57 -13.24 -17.89 1.93
N HIS A 58 -13.68 -16.66 2.20
CA HIS A 58 -14.91 -16.39 2.96
C HIS A 58 -16.14 -16.93 2.23
N ALA A 59 -16.27 -16.67 0.92
CA ALA A 59 -17.37 -17.19 0.11
C ALA A 59 -17.43 -18.72 0.11
N ALA A 60 -16.28 -19.38 0.02
CA ALA A 60 -16.18 -20.83 0.05
C ALA A 60 -16.62 -21.41 1.41
N PHE A 61 -16.20 -20.79 2.51
CA PHE A 61 -16.57 -21.20 3.86
C PHE A 61 -18.07 -21.07 4.11
N ILE A 62 -18.64 -19.88 3.86
CA ILE A 62 -20.07 -19.62 4.08
C ILE A 62 -20.93 -20.46 3.11
N GLY A 63 -20.50 -20.61 1.86
CA GLY A 63 -21.22 -21.42 0.86
C GLY A 63 -21.30 -22.92 1.21
N ALA A 64 -20.46 -23.42 2.10
CA ALA A 64 -20.52 -24.80 2.59
C ALA A 64 -21.62 -25.03 3.65
N ILE A 65 -22.19 -23.96 4.21
CA ILE A 65 -23.27 -24.05 5.21
C ILE A 65 -24.57 -24.46 4.51
N LYS A 66 -25.07 -25.64 4.84
CA LYS A 66 -26.29 -26.21 4.25
C LYS A 66 -27.54 -25.73 4.97
N GLY A 67 -28.61 -25.51 4.20
CA GLY A 67 -29.95 -25.22 4.74
C GLY A 67 -30.18 -23.75 5.13
N ASP A 68 -29.17 -22.88 4.96
CA ASP A 68 -29.32 -21.45 5.18
C ASP A 68 -29.30 -20.67 3.85
N LYS A 69 -30.43 -20.04 3.52
CA LYS A 69 -30.58 -19.19 2.33
C LYS A 69 -29.74 -17.91 2.40
N ASN A 70 -29.47 -17.41 3.62
CA ASN A 70 -28.67 -16.22 3.82
C ASN A 70 -27.19 -16.51 3.52
N ALA A 71 -26.73 -17.72 3.85
CA ALA A 71 -25.37 -18.16 3.52
C ALA A 71 -25.12 -18.16 1.99
N THR A 72 -26.09 -18.60 1.19
CA THR A 72 -25.96 -18.54 -0.28
C THR A 72 -25.84 -17.09 -0.77
N ALA A 73 -26.70 -16.20 -0.28
CA ALA A 73 -26.68 -14.79 -0.66
C ALA A 73 -25.37 -14.09 -0.26
N GLU A 74 -24.85 -14.37 0.93
CA GLU A 74 -23.58 -13.83 1.41
C GLU A 74 -22.38 -14.36 0.61
N ALA A 75 -22.34 -15.66 0.33
CA ALA A 75 -21.28 -16.24 -0.49
C ALA A 75 -21.23 -15.62 -1.90
N ASP A 76 -22.39 -15.34 -2.50
CA ASP A 76 -22.45 -14.70 -3.81
C ASP A 76 -22.06 -13.21 -3.75
N ALA A 77 -22.38 -12.50 -2.67
CA ALA A 77 -21.90 -11.15 -2.45
C ALA A 77 -20.37 -11.11 -2.30
N MET A 78 -19.79 -12.04 -1.54
CA MET A 78 -18.34 -12.14 -1.34
C MET A 78 -17.60 -12.44 -2.66
N LYS A 79 -18.14 -13.31 -3.52
CA LYS A 79 -17.57 -13.53 -4.87
C LYS A 79 -17.56 -12.26 -5.73
N LYS A 80 -18.61 -11.43 -5.64
CA LYS A 80 -18.68 -10.15 -6.37
C LYS A 80 -17.63 -9.15 -5.85
N LEU A 81 -17.42 -9.11 -4.54
CA LEU A 81 -16.35 -8.29 -3.93
C LEU A 81 -14.98 -8.77 -4.39
N ALA A 82 -14.73 -10.08 -4.39
CA ALA A 82 -13.48 -10.65 -4.88
C ALA A 82 -13.17 -10.24 -6.33
N ALA A 83 -14.16 -10.28 -7.22
CA ALA A 83 -14.01 -9.82 -8.60
C ALA A 83 -13.63 -8.33 -8.66
N SER A 84 -14.34 -7.48 -7.90
CA SER A 84 -14.08 -6.03 -7.84
C SER A 84 -12.67 -5.71 -7.32
N TYR A 85 -12.19 -6.47 -6.33
CA TYR A 85 -10.83 -6.34 -5.82
C TYR A 85 -9.78 -6.75 -6.86
N LYS A 86 -10.01 -7.82 -7.63
CA LYS A 86 -9.12 -8.24 -8.73
C LYS A 86 -9.04 -7.17 -9.82
N ASP A 87 -10.18 -6.60 -10.22
CA ASP A 87 -10.22 -5.52 -11.21
C ASP A 87 -9.44 -4.28 -10.73
N SER A 88 -9.62 -3.92 -9.45
CA SER A 88 -8.89 -2.83 -8.81
C SER A 88 -7.38 -3.09 -8.78
N ALA A 89 -6.97 -4.31 -8.41
CA ALA A 89 -5.56 -4.72 -8.39
C ALA A 89 -4.92 -4.62 -9.80
N ALA A 90 -5.63 -5.05 -10.84
CA ALA A 90 -5.16 -4.96 -12.21
C ALA A 90 -4.98 -3.51 -12.67
N ALA A 91 -5.94 -2.63 -12.37
CA ALA A 91 -5.87 -1.21 -12.70
C ALA A 91 -4.71 -0.50 -11.99
N LEU A 92 -4.51 -0.82 -10.70
CA LEU A 92 -3.42 -0.27 -9.89
C LEU A 92 -2.05 -0.76 -10.39
N THR A 93 -1.94 -2.03 -10.77
CA THR A 93 -0.72 -2.59 -11.38
C THR A 93 -0.36 -1.84 -12.66
N LYS A 94 -1.34 -1.67 -13.57
CA LYS A 94 -1.14 -0.90 -14.81
C LYS A 94 -0.69 0.54 -14.53
N THR A 95 -1.28 1.17 -13.52
CA THR A 95 -0.90 2.53 -13.10
C THR A 95 0.53 2.57 -12.58
N ALA A 96 0.91 1.62 -11.71
CA ALA A 96 2.27 1.51 -11.20
C ALA A 96 3.29 1.31 -12.33
N ASP A 97 2.98 0.49 -13.32
CA ASP A 97 3.88 0.25 -14.46
C ASP A 97 4.02 1.49 -15.35
N ALA A 98 2.93 2.22 -15.61
CA ALA A 98 2.98 3.50 -16.31
C ALA A 98 3.83 4.54 -15.54
N MET A 99 3.72 4.56 -14.21
CA MET A 99 4.53 5.42 -13.36
C MET A 99 6.01 5.02 -13.38
N LYS A 100 6.35 3.73 -13.30
CA LYS A 100 7.75 3.27 -13.41
C LYS A 100 8.37 3.68 -14.75
N ALA A 101 7.61 3.55 -15.84
CA ALA A 101 8.05 3.96 -17.17
C ALA A 101 8.32 5.47 -17.28
N ALA A 102 7.73 6.30 -16.41
CA ALA A 102 7.97 7.73 -16.36
C ALA A 102 9.43 8.10 -16.03
N ALA A 103 10.24 7.20 -15.48
CA ALA A 103 11.66 7.42 -15.26
C ALA A 103 12.41 7.81 -16.56
N ALA A 104 11.92 7.34 -17.71
CA ALA A 104 12.47 7.63 -19.02
C ALA A 104 11.93 8.93 -19.65
N TRP A 105 11.01 9.65 -18.99
CA TRP A 105 10.50 10.90 -19.52
C TRP A 105 11.60 11.95 -19.62
N PRO A 106 11.69 12.69 -20.75
CA PRO A 106 12.63 13.77 -20.86
C PRO A 106 12.31 14.84 -19.81
N ALA A 107 13.35 15.41 -19.20
CA ALA A 107 13.18 16.53 -18.29
C ALA A 107 12.64 17.73 -19.07
N VAL A 108 11.48 18.23 -18.65
CA VAL A 108 10.89 19.47 -19.19
C VAL A 108 11.17 20.60 -18.21
N LYS A 109 11.64 21.73 -18.74
CA LYS A 109 11.89 22.93 -17.94
C LYS A 109 10.57 23.53 -17.48
N HIS A 110 10.32 23.49 -16.18
CA HIS A 110 9.22 24.19 -15.53
C HIS A 110 9.81 25.28 -14.63
N ASP A 111 9.16 26.44 -14.56
CA ASP A 111 9.40 27.38 -13.47
C ASP A 111 8.66 26.85 -12.24
N MET A 112 9.43 26.27 -11.30
CA MET A 112 8.87 25.69 -10.08
C MET A 112 8.16 26.73 -9.20
N LYS A 113 8.62 27.99 -9.21
CA LYS A 113 7.95 29.06 -8.45
C LYS A 113 6.62 29.40 -9.09
N ALA A 114 6.58 29.52 -10.42
CA ALA A 114 5.33 29.75 -11.14
C ALA A 114 4.35 28.58 -10.98
N MET A 115 4.84 27.33 -11.05
CA MET A 115 4.02 26.13 -10.85
C MET A 115 3.40 26.09 -9.44
N GLN A 116 4.16 26.47 -8.40
CA GLN A 116 3.66 26.53 -7.02
C GLN A 116 2.72 27.73 -6.77
N ALA A 117 2.92 28.82 -7.50
CA ALA A 117 2.06 30.00 -7.46
C ALA A 117 0.73 29.78 -8.23
N ASP A 118 0.68 28.80 -9.14
CA ASP A 118 -0.56 28.42 -9.80
C ASP A 118 -1.54 27.81 -8.79
N ALA A 119 -2.66 28.49 -8.59
CA ALA A 119 -3.64 28.13 -7.58
C ALA A 119 -4.26 26.74 -7.81
N LYS A 120 -4.43 26.30 -9.07
CA LYS A 120 -5.02 25.00 -9.39
C LYS A 120 -4.03 23.88 -9.11
N VAL A 121 -2.78 24.04 -9.51
CA VAL A 121 -1.72 23.07 -9.23
C VAL A 121 -1.53 22.94 -7.72
N LYS A 122 -1.42 24.07 -7.01
CA LYS A 122 -1.29 24.08 -5.55
C LYS A 122 -2.46 23.37 -4.86
N ALA A 123 -3.71 23.71 -5.21
CA ALA A 123 -4.89 23.09 -4.63
C ALA A 123 -4.95 21.56 -4.88
N ALA A 124 -4.53 21.11 -6.06
CA ALA A 124 -4.46 19.69 -6.37
C ALA A 124 -3.39 18.97 -5.53
N MET A 125 -2.19 19.55 -5.41
CA MET A 125 -1.11 18.99 -4.59
C MET A 125 -1.50 18.93 -3.10
N ASP A 126 -2.08 20.00 -2.58
CA ASP A 126 -2.56 20.08 -1.19
C ASP A 126 -3.62 19.00 -0.92
N LYS A 127 -4.57 18.81 -1.86
CA LYS A 127 -5.61 17.78 -1.74
C LYS A 127 -5.03 16.37 -1.75
N VAL A 128 -4.07 16.08 -2.63
CA VAL A 128 -3.39 14.78 -2.66
C VAL A 128 -2.67 14.51 -1.34
N GLY A 129 -1.91 15.48 -0.84
CA GLY A 129 -1.20 15.35 0.45
C GLY A 129 -2.16 15.12 1.63
N GLY A 130 -3.29 15.82 1.64
CA GLY A 130 -4.35 15.62 2.65
C GLY A 130 -4.93 14.20 2.61
N LEU A 131 -5.32 13.73 1.42
CA LEU A 131 -5.86 12.37 1.25
C LEU A 131 -4.85 11.28 1.60
N GLN A 132 -3.56 11.48 1.30
CA GLN A 132 -2.51 10.55 1.70
C GLN A 132 -2.38 10.45 3.22
N LYS A 133 -2.46 11.57 3.94
CA LYS A 133 -2.45 11.61 5.40
C LYS A 133 -3.66 10.87 5.97
N ASP A 134 -4.85 11.17 5.47
CA ASP A 134 -6.08 10.54 5.93
C ASP A 134 -6.08 9.04 5.67
N PHE A 135 -5.62 8.62 4.49
CA PHE A 135 -5.47 7.22 4.13
C PHE A 135 -4.48 6.51 5.07
N GLY A 136 -3.32 7.10 5.35
CA GLY A 136 -2.36 6.56 6.31
C GLY A 136 -2.95 6.37 7.71
N ALA A 137 -3.74 7.33 8.19
CA ALA A 137 -4.43 7.22 9.48
C ALA A 137 -5.50 6.11 9.48
N MET A 138 -6.24 5.94 8.39
CA MET A 138 -7.22 4.85 8.25
C MET A 138 -6.53 3.48 8.29
N VAL A 139 -5.47 3.30 7.51
CA VAL A 139 -4.72 2.03 7.48
C VAL A 139 -4.13 1.69 8.85
N ALA A 140 -3.57 2.68 9.56
CA ALA A 140 -3.04 2.49 10.91
C ALA A 140 -4.12 2.05 11.91
N LYS A 141 -5.35 2.56 11.76
CA LYS A 141 -6.49 2.19 12.61
C LYS A 141 -7.03 0.78 12.29
N MET A 142 -6.99 0.37 11.02
CA MET A 142 -7.52 -0.92 10.55
C MET A 142 -6.53 -2.08 10.73
N SER A 143 -5.24 -1.80 10.86
CA SER A 143 -4.22 -2.83 11.05
C SER A 143 -4.27 -3.35 12.49
N PRO A 144 -4.58 -4.64 12.74
CA PRO A 144 -4.42 -5.19 14.09
C PRO A 144 -2.93 -5.15 14.49
N ALA A 145 -2.65 -5.12 15.79
CA ALA A 145 -1.30 -5.37 16.28
C ALA A 145 -0.79 -6.68 15.66
N PRO A 146 0.50 -6.78 15.26
CA PRO A 146 1.03 -7.98 14.63
C PRO A 146 0.69 -9.19 15.51
N ALA A 147 0.09 -10.22 14.90
CA ALA A 147 -0.21 -11.45 15.61
C ALA A 147 1.06 -11.95 16.31
N ALA A 148 0.94 -12.35 17.57
CA ALA A 148 2.04 -13.01 18.26
C ALA A 148 2.53 -14.17 17.38
N PRO A 149 3.87 -14.37 17.26
CA PRO A 149 4.38 -15.50 16.50
C PRO A 149 3.72 -16.79 17.02
N PRO A 150 3.37 -17.74 16.13
CA PRO A 150 2.80 -19.00 16.55
C PRO A 150 3.69 -19.64 17.61
N PRO A 151 3.12 -20.28 18.65
CA PRO A 151 3.91 -20.93 19.68
C PRO A 151 4.90 -21.89 19.02
N ALA A 152 6.15 -21.86 19.49
CA ALA A 152 7.18 -22.76 18.97
C ALA A 152 6.67 -24.21 19.01
N PRO A 153 6.94 -25.03 17.98
CA PRO A 153 6.56 -26.43 18.00
C PRO A 153 7.14 -27.09 19.27
N PRO A 154 6.38 -28.02 19.89
CA PRO A 154 6.85 -28.71 21.07
C PRO A 154 8.19 -29.41 20.76
N PRO A 155 9.13 -29.43 21.72
CA PRO A 155 10.41 -30.09 21.51
C PRO A 155 10.18 -31.56 21.12
N PRO A 156 11.01 -32.13 20.22
CA PRO A 156 10.89 -33.51 19.83
C PRO A 156 10.94 -34.42 21.06
N ALA A 157 10.06 -35.41 21.10
CA ALA A 157 10.02 -36.37 22.18
C ALA A 157 11.40 -37.03 22.37
N PRO A 158 11.86 -37.24 23.63
CA PRO A 158 13.14 -37.88 23.88
C PRO A 158 13.16 -39.26 23.21
N LYS A 159 14.20 -39.52 22.43
CA LYS A 159 14.44 -40.84 21.83
C LYS A 159 14.67 -41.84 22.98
N LYS A 160 13.91 -42.94 22.96
CA LYS A 160 14.12 -44.09 23.84
C LYS A 160 15.41 -44.81 23.49
#